data_AF-S4AZW1-F1
#
_entry.id   AF-S4AZW1-F1
#
_cell.length_a   1.000
_cell.length_b   1.000
_cell.length_c   1.000
_cell.angle_alpha   90.00
_cell.angle_beta   90.00
_cell.angle_gamma   90.00
#
_symmetry.space_group_name_H-M   'P 1'
#
loop_
_entity.id
_entity.type
_entity.pdbx_description
1 polymer ?
#
loop_
_entity_poly.entity_id
_entity_poly.type
_entity_poly.pdbx_seq_one_letter_code
_entity_poly.pdbx_strand_id
1 'polypeptide(L)'
;MNPDRRSKIAAHLKAGTPHAQIQQEVPASAGEIAAVADTEGIAKAAARPTSPAEIDPTLVRALSALNDAASSHSTKARRLAERTRRGLLELLQLQETEKQIARAQQEVTALKRKLSAAEAKLRRAKTSTGPTTAAAPSAVIRSWAKEKGMDVGDGGVLPKRVVQAWHQAHPDTTAPRQAV
;
A
#
# COMPACT_ATOMS: atom_id res chain seq x y z
N MET A 1 28.52 10.29 -8.58
CA MET A 1 28.54 9.03 -9.37
C MET A 1 28.53 9.40 -10.85
N ASN A 2 29.46 8.86 -11.64
CA ASN A 2 29.58 9.18 -13.07
C ASN A 2 28.37 8.59 -13.84
N PRO A 3 27.65 9.36 -14.69
CA PRO A 3 26.45 8.88 -15.40
C PRO A 3 26.70 7.61 -16.23
N ASP A 4 27.87 7.46 -16.84
CA ASP A 4 28.24 6.27 -17.61
C ASP A 4 28.33 5.00 -16.71
N ARG A 5 28.82 5.16 -15.47
CA ARG A 5 28.87 4.06 -14.49
C ARG A 5 27.47 3.64 -14.04
N ARG A 6 26.55 4.59 -13.83
CA ARG A 6 25.15 4.26 -13.47
C ARG A 6 24.46 3.46 -14.58
N SER A 7 24.65 3.89 -15.82
CA SER A 7 24.05 3.24 -17.00
C SER A 7 24.54 1.79 -17.18
N LYS A 8 25.85 1.56 -17.01
CA LYS A 8 26.43 0.20 -17.05
C LYS A 8 25.86 -0.70 -15.94
N ILE A 9 25.81 -0.21 -14.69
CA ILE A 9 25.21 -0.97 -13.57
C ILE A 9 23.74 -1.29 -13.87
N ALA A 10 22.96 -0.32 -14.35
CA ALA A 10 21.56 -0.54 -14.71
C ALA A 10 21.38 -1.54 -15.85
N ALA A 11 22.27 -1.55 -16.85
CA ALA A 11 22.25 -2.52 -17.94
C ALA A 11 22.51 -3.95 -17.44
N HIS A 12 23.52 -4.15 -16.58
CA HIS A 12 23.80 -5.44 -15.95
C HIS A 12 22.66 -5.92 -15.04
N LEU A 13 22.06 -5.02 -14.27
CA LEU A 13 20.89 -5.33 -13.43
C LEU A 13 19.68 -5.74 -14.28
N LYS A 14 19.45 -5.09 -15.42
CA LYS A 14 18.38 -5.45 -16.38
C LYS A 14 18.65 -6.79 -17.07
N ALA A 15 19.93 -7.13 -17.29
CA ALA A 15 20.36 -8.41 -17.83
C ALA A 15 20.34 -9.55 -16.80
N GLY A 16 20.08 -9.26 -15.52
CA GLY A 16 20.06 -10.26 -14.44
C GLY A 16 21.44 -10.72 -13.98
N THR A 17 22.50 -9.94 -14.26
CA THR A 17 23.85 -10.24 -13.79
C THR A 17 23.95 -10.15 -12.26
N PRO A 18 24.56 -11.12 -11.56
CA PRO A 18 24.73 -11.07 -10.11
C PRO A 18 25.60 -9.89 -9.64
N HIS A 19 25.32 -9.34 -8.45
CA HIS A 19 26.07 -8.20 -7.90
C HIS A 19 27.59 -8.43 -7.80
N ALA A 20 28.04 -9.65 -7.51
CA ALA A 20 29.46 -10.00 -7.44
C ALA A 20 30.18 -9.84 -8.79
N GLN A 21 29.49 -10.17 -9.89
CA GLN A 21 30.03 -10.02 -11.23
C GLN A 21 29.97 -8.55 -11.69
N ILE A 22 28.93 -7.81 -11.32
CA ILE A 22 28.85 -6.36 -11.55
C ILE A 22 30.00 -5.64 -10.84
N GLN A 23 30.40 -6.08 -9.64
CA GLN A 23 31.53 -5.50 -8.89
C GLN A 23 32.89 -5.76 -9.54
N GLN A 24 33.04 -6.87 -10.27
CA GLN A 24 34.26 -7.20 -11.01
C GLN A 24 34.37 -6.38 -12.31
N GLU A 25 33.26 -6.18 -13.00
CA GLU A 25 33.22 -5.49 -14.31
C GLU A 25 33.09 -3.97 -14.16
N VAL A 26 32.46 -3.51 -13.08
CA VAL A 26 32.34 -2.10 -12.72
C VAL A 26 32.84 -1.93 -11.29
N PRO A 27 33.91 -1.15 -11.03
CA PRO A 27 34.38 -0.90 -9.68
C PRO A 27 33.35 -0.01 -8.95
N ALA A 28 32.30 -0.62 -8.45
CA ALA A 28 31.19 0.00 -7.74
C ALA A 28 30.98 -0.76 -6.44
N SER A 29 30.70 -0.05 -5.36
CA SER A 29 30.42 -0.69 -4.07
C SER A 29 29.05 -1.39 -4.08
N ALA A 30 28.87 -2.38 -3.20
CA ALA A 30 27.57 -3.03 -3.01
C ALA A 30 26.43 -2.02 -2.74
N GLY A 31 26.72 -0.94 -2.01
CA GLY A 31 25.77 0.14 -1.74
C GLY A 31 25.41 0.98 -2.97
N GLU A 32 26.36 1.20 -3.89
CA GLU A 32 26.10 1.92 -5.14
C GLU A 32 25.22 1.11 -6.10
N ILE A 33 25.43 -0.21 -6.16
CA ILE A 33 24.63 -1.12 -6.99
C ILE A 33 23.20 -1.22 -6.45
N ALA A 34 23.04 -1.33 -5.12
CA ALA A 34 21.74 -1.32 -4.46
C ALA A 34 20.97 -0.01 -4.72
N ALA A 35 21.64 1.13 -4.60
CA ALA A 35 21.03 2.42 -4.87
C ALA A 35 20.54 2.56 -6.33
N VAL A 36 21.30 2.02 -7.31
CA VAL A 36 20.86 2.01 -8.72
C VAL A 36 19.69 1.05 -8.93
N ALA A 37 19.71 -0.13 -8.31
CA ALA A 37 18.62 -1.10 -8.36
C ALA A 37 17.31 -0.55 -7.78
N ASP A 38 17.40 0.23 -6.70
CA ASP A 38 16.27 0.92 -6.08
C ASP A 38 15.72 2.03 -6.99
N THR A 39 16.59 2.84 -7.60
CA THR A 39 16.16 3.91 -8.52
C THR A 39 15.52 3.38 -9.80
N GLU A 40 15.95 2.22 -10.29
CA GLU A 40 15.42 1.60 -11.52
C GLU A 40 14.23 0.67 -11.24
N GLY A 41 13.83 0.49 -9.97
CA GLY A 41 12.73 -0.41 -9.59
C GLY A 41 13.03 -1.90 -9.81
N ILE A 42 14.30 -2.26 -9.99
CA ILE A 42 14.79 -3.63 -10.24
C ILE A 42 15.04 -4.39 -8.92
N ALA A 43 14.89 -3.72 -7.77
CA ALA A 43 15.15 -4.21 -6.41
C ALA A 43 14.55 -5.60 -6.09
N LYS A 44 13.49 -6.04 -6.78
CA LYS A 44 12.84 -7.33 -6.52
C LYS A 44 13.49 -8.53 -7.22
N ALA A 45 14.31 -8.31 -8.25
CA ALA A 45 14.97 -9.40 -8.98
C ALA A 45 16.37 -9.73 -8.39
N ALA A 46 17.08 -8.73 -7.87
CA ALA A 46 18.44 -8.89 -7.35
C ALA A 46 18.50 -9.40 -5.89
N ALA A 47 17.40 -9.29 -5.13
CA ALA A 47 17.26 -9.86 -3.79
C ALA A 47 16.78 -11.32 -3.80
N ARG A 48 16.76 -11.96 -4.98
CA ARG A 48 16.63 -13.41 -5.05
C ARG A 48 18.05 -13.96 -4.88
N PRO A 49 18.34 -14.79 -3.86
CA PRO A 49 19.53 -15.63 -3.91
C PRO A 49 19.35 -16.61 -5.07
N THR A 50 19.64 -16.18 -6.30
CA THR A 50 19.79 -17.06 -7.45
C THR A 50 21.20 -17.62 -7.43
N SER A 51 21.44 -18.52 -6.49
CA SER A 51 22.21 -19.72 -6.79
C SER A 51 21.96 -20.77 -5.70
N PRO A 52 21.39 -21.95 -6.03
CA PRO A 52 21.35 -23.11 -5.13
C PRO A 52 22.73 -23.70 -4.80
N ALA A 53 23.84 -23.00 -5.03
CA ALA A 53 25.15 -23.62 -5.29
C ALA A 53 26.23 -23.42 -4.22
N GLU A 54 25.95 -22.77 -3.10
CA GLU A 54 26.83 -22.85 -1.92
C GLU A 54 26.04 -23.43 -0.75
N ILE A 55 25.68 -24.70 -0.87
CA ILE A 55 25.36 -25.47 0.33
C ILE A 55 26.67 -25.52 1.12
N ASP A 56 26.74 -24.79 2.22
CA ASP A 56 27.90 -24.79 3.11
C ASP A 56 28.31 -26.25 3.39
N PRO A 57 29.51 -26.67 2.96
CA PRO A 57 29.95 -28.05 3.15
C PRO A 57 29.98 -28.44 4.63
N THR A 58 30.15 -27.46 5.53
CA THR A 58 30.05 -27.65 6.98
C THR A 58 28.63 -28.02 7.40
N LEU A 59 27.62 -27.37 6.82
CA LEU A 59 26.21 -27.67 7.08
C LEU A 59 25.86 -29.08 6.59
N VAL A 60 26.31 -29.48 5.39
CA VAL A 60 26.12 -30.83 4.89
C VAL A 60 26.71 -31.86 5.84
N ARG A 61 27.97 -31.65 6.27
CA ARG A 61 28.63 -32.53 7.26
C ARG A 61 27.91 -32.55 8.60
N ALA A 62 27.38 -31.42 9.07
CA ALA A 62 26.62 -31.35 10.31
C ALA A 62 25.30 -32.11 10.22
N LEU A 63 24.58 -32.02 9.10
CA LEU A 63 23.35 -32.78 8.85
C LEU A 63 23.62 -34.29 8.76
N SER A 64 24.69 -34.70 8.07
CA SER A 64 25.13 -36.10 8.05
C SER A 64 25.48 -36.59 9.45
N ALA A 65 26.27 -35.83 10.22
CA ALA A 65 26.62 -36.18 11.60
C ALA A 65 25.38 -36.27 12.52
N LEU A 66 24.39 -35.41 12.32
CA LEU A 66 23.12 -35.46 13.06
C LEU A 66 22.33 -36.74 12.72
N ASN A 67 22.33 -37.14 11.45
CA ASN A 67 21.69 -38.36 11.00
C ASN A 67 22.39 -39.61 11.58
N ASP A 68 23.71 -39.66 11.50
CA ASP A 68 24.51 -40.78 12.01
C ASP A 68 24.41 -40.90 13.54
N ALA A 69 24.42 -39.77 14.25
CA ALA A 69 24.27 -39.72 15.69
C ALA A 69 22.92 -40.28 16.18
N ALA A 70 21.87 -40.21 15.37
CA ALA A 70 20.57 -40.78 15.70
C ALA A 70 20.53 -42.32 15.59
N SER A 71 21.32 -42.89 14.69
CA SER A 71 21.48 -44.33 14.52
C SER A 71 22.62 -44.91 15.38
N SER A 72 23.35 -44.08 16.11
CA SER A 72 24.46 -44.49 16.96
C SER A 72 24.01 -45.30 18.18
N HIS A 73 24.81 -46.30 18.56
CA HIS A 73 24.65 -47.04 19.82
C HIS A 73 24.87 -46.16 21.07
N SER A 74 25.48 -44.97 20.92
CA SER A 74 25.67 -44.03 22.03
C SER A 74 24.37 -43.30 22.38
N THR A 75 23.87 -43.53 23.60
CA THR A 75 22.69 -42.83 24.13
C THR A 75 22.89 -41.31 24.21
N LYS A 76 24.11 -40.85 24.52
CA LYS A 76 24.44 -39.41 24.57
C LYS A 76 24.35 -38.77 23.19
N ALA A 77 24.88 -39.42 22.16
CA ALA A 77 24.83 -38.95 20.78
C ALA A 77 23.37 -38.85 20.28
N ARG A 78 22.57 -39.90 20.51
CA ARG A 78 21.14 -39.91 20.15
C ARG A 78 20.35 -38.78 20.82
N ARG A 79 20.53 -38.58 22.13
CA ARG A 79 19.84 -37.52 22.88
C ARG A 79 20.21 -36.11 22.38
N LEU A 80 21.48 -35.89 22.03
CA LEU A 80 21.93 -34.63 21.46
C LEU A 80 21.30 -34.41 20.08
N ALA A 81 21.29 -35.42 19.21
CA ALA A 81 20.69 -35.34 17.89
C ALA A 81 19.19 -35.02 17.96
N GLU A 82 18.45 -35.70 18.83
CA GLU A 82 17.01 -35.43 19.06
C GLU A 82 16.74 -34.03 19.59
N ARG A 83 17.58 -33.52 20.50
CA ARG A 83 17.45 -32.14 20.98
C ARG A 83 17.66 -31.13 19.86
N THR A 84 18.70 -31.31 19.04
CA THR A 84 18.97 -30.43 17.91
C THR A 84 17.84 -30.46 16.89
N ARG A 85 17.30 -31.65 16.57
CA ARG A 85 16.14 -31.79 15.68
C ARG A 85 14.93 -31.03 16.18
N ARG A 86 14.59 -31.17 17.48
CA ARG A 86 13.47 -30.42 18.07
C ARG A 86 13.69 -28.91 17.95
N GLY A 87 14.89 -28.42 18.26
CA GLY A 87 15.21 -26.99 18.10
C GLY A 87 15.08 -26.49 16.66
N LEU A 88 15.47 -27.30 15.67
CA LEU A 88 15.28 -26.95 14.25
C LEU A 88 13.80 -26.89 13.86
N LEU A 89 12.99 -27.84 14.35
CA LEU A 89 11.54 -27.82 14.12
C LEU A 89 10.87 -26.61 14.77
N GLU A 90 11.28 -26.24 15.97
CA GLU A 90 10.81 -25.03 16.67
C GLU A 90 11.14 -23.76 15.87
N LEU A 91 12.36 -23.65 15.32
CA LEU A 91 12.74 -22.51 14.47
C LEU A 91 11.91 -22.42 13.20
N LEU A 92 11.65 -23.56 12.53
CA LEU A 92 10.79 -23.60 11.35
C LEU A 92 9.35 -23.19 11.68
N GLN A 93 8.84 -23.63 12.83
CA GLN A 93 7.51 -23.24 13.30
C GLN A 93 7.44 -21.74 13.62
N LEU A 94 8.46 -21.20 14.31
CA LEU A 94 8.55 -19.77 14.60
C LEU A 94 8.53 -18.95 13.30
N GLN A 95 9.34 -19.33 12.31
CA GLN A 95 9.39 -18.67 11.01
C GLN A 95 8.03 -18.68 10.30
N GLU A 96 7.29 -19.79 10.36
CA GLU A 96 5.96 -19.85 9.77
C GLU A 96 4.98 -18.95 10.53
N THR A 97 5.01 -18.94 11.86
CA THR A 97 4.15 -18.03 12.65
C THR A 97 4.45 -16.56 12.36
N GLU A 98 5.71 -16.18 12.22
CA GLU A 98 6.12 -14.83 11.83
C GLU A 98 5.58 -14.45 10.43
N LYS A 99 5.65 -15.36 9.46
CA LYS A 99 5.06 -15.14 8.13
C LYS A 99 3.55 -14.96 8.20
N GLN A 100 2.86 -15.75 9.02
CA GLN A 100 1.41 -15.63 9.20
C GLN A 100 1.04 -14.30 9.88
N ILE A 101 1.80 -13.88 10.89
CA ILE A 101 1.63 -12.57 11.54
C ILE A 101 1.84 -11.45 10.52
N ALA A 102 2.89 -11.52 9.70
CA ALA A 102 3.17 -10.52 8.68
C ALA A 102 2.04 -10.43 7.64
N ARG A 103 1.49 -11.57 7.20
CA ARG A 103 0.32 -11.62 6.30
C ARG A 103 -0.91 -10.98 6.94
N ALA A 104 -1.23 -11.36 8.18
CA ALA A 104 -2.35 -10.79 8.92
C ALA A 104 -2.20 -9.27 9.11
N GLN A 105 -1.00 -8.77 9.41
CA GLN A 105 -0.72 -7.34 9.51
C GLN A 105 -0.91 -6.60 8.18
N GLN A 106 -0.50 -7.21 7.06
CA GLN A 106 -0.75 -6.66 5.72
C GLN A 106 -2.25 -6.59 5.40
N GLU A 107 -3.00 -7.64 5.73
CA GLU A 107 -4.46 -7.66 5.56
C GLU A 107 -5.16 -6.60 6.40
N VAL A 108 -4.80 -6.46 7.68
CA VAL A 108 -5.32 -5.39 8.55
C VAL A 108 -5.05 -4.01 7.96
N THR A 109 -3.84 -3.79 7.45
CA THR A 109 -3.48 -2.51 6.82
C THR A 109 -4.30 -2.25 5.56
N ALA A 110 -4.50 -3.26 4.72
CA ALA A 110 -5.33 -3.15 3.53
C ALA A 110 -6.81 -2.88 3.87
N LEU A 111 -7.35 -3.56 4.88
CA LEU A 111 -8.72 -3.35 5.35
C LEU A 111 -8.91 -1.96 5.94
N LYS A 112 -7.96 -1.45 6.74
CA LYS A 112 -7.99 -0.06 7.25
C LYS A 112 -8.02 0.96 6.13
N ARG A 113 -7.24 0.75 5.06
CA ARG A 113 -7.28 1.61 3.86
C ARG A 113 -8.65 1.57 3.19
N LYS A 114 -9.23 0.38 2.98
CA LYS A 114 -10.58 0.24 2.41
C LYS A 114 -11.64 0.92 3.27
N LEU A 115 -11.58 0.75 4.59
CA LEU A 115 -12.48 1.40 5.54
C LEU A 115 -12.38 2.93 5.43
N SER A 116 -11.17 3.49 5.47
CA SER A 116 -10.97 4.94 5.33
C SER A 116 -11.52 5.50 4.01
N ALA A 117 -11.38 4.74 2.92
CA ALA A 117 -11.93 5.11 1.61
C ALA A 117 -13.46 5.06 1.60
N ALA A 118 -14.05 4.04 2.22
CA ALA A 118 -15.50 3.90 2.38
C ALA A 118 -16.09 5.02 3.25
N GLU A 119 -15.44 5.36 4.37
CA GLU A 119 -15.82 6.50 5.21
C GLU A 119 -15.73 7.83 4.46
N ALA A 120 -14.68 8.04 3.66
CA ALA A 120 -14.57 9.23 2.82
C ALA A 120 -15.69 9.30 1.78
N LYS A 121 -16.09 8.16 1.20
CA LYS A 121 -17.24 8.08 0.29
C LYS A 121 -18.55 8.40 1.02
N LEU A 122 -18.75 7.86 2.23
CA LEU A 122 -19.92 8.14 3.05
C LEU A 122 -19.99 9.62 3.43
N ARG A 123 -18.87 10.22 3.84
CA ARG A 123 -18.80 11.65 4.16
C ARG A 123 -19.16 12.50 2.95
N ARG A 124 -18.59 12.19 1.78
CA ARG A 124 -18.92 12.88 0.51
C ARG A 124 -20.40 12.77 0.17
N ALA A 125 -20.98 11.59 0.29
CA ALA A 125 -22.42 11.38 0.06
C ALA A 125 -23.27 12.20 1.05
N LYS A 126 -22.90 12.22 2.34
CA LYS A 126 -23.59 13.04 3.36
C LYS A 126 -23.46 14.54 3.08
N THR A 127 -22.30 15.01 2.64
CA THR A 127 -22.10 16.43 2.30
C THR A 127 -22.76 16.82 0.98
N SER A 128 -22.89 15.91 0.01
CA SER A 128 -23.58 16.16 -1.26
C SER A 128 -25.11 16.10 -1.12
N THR A 129 -25.62 15.32 -0.17
CA THR A 129 -27.07 15.23 0.13
C THR A 129 -27.50 16.19 1.24
N GLY A 130 -26.56 16.81 1.95
CA GLY A 130 -26.84 17.97 2.78
C GLY A 130 -27.39 19.09 1.88
N PRO A 131 -28.42 19.85 2.32
CA PRO A 131 -28.99 20.92 1.51
C PRO A 131 -27.86 21.90 1.20
N THR A 132 -27.35 21.81 -0.03
CA THR A 132 -26.44 22.81 -0.57
C THR A 132 -27.33 24.04 -0.64
N THR A 133 -27.21 24.92 0.34
CA THR A 133 -27.79 26.26 0.29
C THR A 133 -27.20 26.88 -0.96
N ALA A 134 -27.93 26.75 -2.06
CA ALA A 134 -27.54 27.21 -3.36
C ALA A 134 -27.31 28.71 -3.22
N ALA A 135 -26.04 29.10 -3.20
CA ALA A 135 -25.65 30.48 -2.99
C ALA A 135 -26.13 31.36 -4.17
N ALA A 136 -26.29 30.79 -5.37
CA ALA A 136 -26.70 31.51 -6.57
C ALA A 136 -28.20 31.87 -6.64
N PRO A 137 -29.17 30.99 -6.32
CA PRO A 137 -30.59 31.35 -6.27
C PRO A 137 -30.92 32.42 -5.23
N SER A 138 -30.17 32.48 -4.12
CA SER A 138 -30.52 33.35 -2.98
C SER A 138 -30.44 34.84 -3.30
N ALA A 139 -29.47 35.27 -4.13
CA ALA A 139 -29.33 36.66 -4.55
C ALA A 139 -30.41 37.05 -5.56
N VAL A 140 -30.70 36.18 -6.53
CA VAL A 140 -31.75 36.39 -7.55
C VAL A 140 -33.13 36.50 -6.92
N ILE A 141 -33.45 35.59 -5.99
CA ILE A 141 -34.72 35.63 -5.26
C ILE A 141 -34.83 36.89 -4.40
N ARG A 142 -33.73 37.37 -3.78
CA ARG A 142 -33.74 38.63 -3.03
C ARG A 142 -34.01 39.84 -3.91
N SER A 143 -33.36 39.94 -5.06
CA SER A 143 -33.58 41.05 -6.00
C SER A 143 -35.03 41.09 -6.46
N TRP A 144 -35.60 39.93 -6.83
CA TRP A 144 -37.01 39.81 -7.18
C TRP A 144 -37.95 40.15 -6.01
N ALA A 145 -37.63 39.70 -4.79
CA ALA A 145 -38.43 39.98 -3.61
C ALA A 145 -38.45 41.49 -3.28
N LYS A 146 -37.30 42.17 -3.38
CA LYS A 146 -37.19 43.63 -3.23
C LYS A 146 -38.01 44.38 -4.29
N GLU A 147 -37.96 43.93 -5.55
CA GLU A 147 -38.76 44.50 -6.64
C GLU A 147 -40.27 44.35 -6.40
N LYS A 148 -40.70 43.27 -5.75
CA LYS A 148 -42.09 43.04 -5.35
C LYS A 148 -42.48 43.69 -4.01
N GLY A 149 -41.58 44.45 -3.38
CA GLY A 149 -41.83 45.12 -2.09
C GLY A 149 -41.90 44.15 -0.90
N MET A 150 -41.32 42.95 -1.01
CA MET A 150 -41.26 42.00 0.09
C MET A 150 -40.06 42.28 0.99
N ASP A 151 -40.29 42.23 2.31
CA ASP A 151 -39.24 42.42 3.31
C ASP A 151 -38.31 41.19 3.40
N VAL A 152 -37.06 41.39 2.97
CA VAL A 152 -35.96 40.42 3.01
C VAL A 152 -34.66 41.11 3.45
N GLY A 153 -34.00 40.53 4.45
CA GLY A 153 -32.70 41.03 4.92
C GLY A 153 -31.57 40.88 3.90
N ASP A 154 -30.54 41.71 4.03
CA ASP A 154 -29.39 41.76 3.11
C ASP A 154 -28.42 40.56 3.23
N GLY A 155 -28.48 39.82 4.34
CA GLY A 155 -27.67 38.61 4.60
C GLY A 155 -28.50 37.45 5.16
N GLY A 156 -27.93 36.25 5.21
CA GLY A 156 -28.57 35.09 5.88
C GLY A 156 -29.56 34.26 5.04
N VAL A 157 -30.32 33.39 5.70
CA VAL A 157 -31.26 32.44 5.08
C VAL A 157 -32.54 33.15 4.62
N LEU A 158 -32.99 32.90 3.39
CA LEU A 158 -34.23 33.48 2.87
C LEU A 158 -35.46 32.86 3.56
N PRO A 159 -36.48 33.66 3.93
CA PRO A 159 -37.74 33.15 4.43
C PRO A 159 -38.41 32.20 3.42
N LYS A 160 -38.89 31.03 3.87
CA LYS A 160 -39.53 30.01 3.02
C LYS A 160 -40.67 30.56 2.16
N ARG A 161 -41.45 31.50 2.70
CA ARG A 161 -42.56 32.18 1.99
C ARG A 161 -42.11 32.89 0.71
N VAL A 162 -40.92 33.50 0.73
CA VAL A 162 -40.38 34.27 -0.39
C VAL A 162 -39.87 33.33 -1.48
N VAL A 163 -39.20 32.25 -1.08
CA VAL A 163 -38.72 31.20 -2.00
C VAL A 163 -39.91 30.53 -2.71
N GLN A 164 -40.97 30.21 -1.99
CA GLN A 164 -42.17 29.61 -2.58
C GLN A 164 -42.89 30.53 -3.55
N ALA A 165 -43.05 31.82 -3.21
CA ALA A 165 -43.65 32.81 -4.10
C ALA A 165 -42.82 33.00 -5.39
N TRP A 166 -41.49 32.96 -5.29
CA TRP A 166 -40.61 33.04 -6.45
C TRP A 166 -40.76 31.83 -7.39
N HIS A 167 -40.85 30.61 -6.84
CA HIS A 167 -41.09 29.39 -7.64
C HIS A 167 -42.46 29.40 -8.32
N GLN A 168 -43.50 29.95 -7.68
CA GLN A 168 -44.81 30.13 -8.31
C GLN A 168 -44.78 31.13 -9.47
N ALA A 169 -43.96 32.18 -9.36
CA ALA A 169 -43.77 33.16 -10.42
C ALA A 169 -42.83 32.68 -11.55
N HIS A 170 -41.99 31.67 -11.29
CA HIS A 170 -41.01 31.12 -12.23
C HIS A 170 -41.09 29.58 -12.33
N PRO A 171 -42.21 29.03 -12.83
CA PRO A 171 -42.43 27.59 -12.89
C PRO A 171 -41.34 26.85 -13.69
N ASP A 172 -40.83 27.46 -14.76
CA ASP A 172 -39.81 26.88 -15.66
C ASP A 172 -38.43 26.73 -15.01
N THR A 173 -38.16 27.46 -13.93
CA THR A 173 -36.87 27.34 -13.21
C THR A 173 -36.89 26.21 -12.18
N THR A 174 -38.04 25.54 -12.00
CA THR A 174 -38.26 24.52 -10.96
C THR A 174 -38.28 23.08 -11.51
N ALA A 175 -38.13 22.89 -12.82
CA ALA A 175 -38.15 21.55 -13.42
C ALA A 175 -36.76 20.87 -13.28
N PRO A 176 -36.62 19.78 -12.50
CA PRO A 176 -35.50 18.88 -12.72
C PRO A 176 -35.66 18.30 -14.12
N ARG A 177 -34.68 18.57 -14.99
CA ARG A 177 -34.54 17.93 -16.30
C ARG A 177 -34.39 16.42 -16.04
N GLN A 178 -35.51 15.69 -16.02
CA GLN A 178 -35.48 14.23 -16.08
C GLN A 178 -34.91 13.87 -17.45
N ALA A 179 -33.66 13.41 -17.46
CA ALA A 179 -33.07 12.78 -18.62
C ALA A 179 -33.77 11.44 -18.84
N VAL A 180 -34.39 11.30 -20.01
CA VAL A 180 -34.82 10.03 -20.61
C VAL A 180 -33.61 9.36 -21.24
#